data_AF-A0A9D0ZPS0-F1
#
_entry.id   AF-A0A9D0ZPS0-F1
#
_cell.length_a   1.000
_cell.length_b   1.000
_cell.length_c   1.000
_cell.angle_alpha   90.00
_cell.angle_beta   90.00
_cell.angle_gamma   90.00
#
_symmetry.space_group_name_H-M   'P 1'
#
loop_
_entity.id
_entity.type
_entity.pdbx_description
1 polymer ?
#
loop_
_entity_poly.entity_id
_entity_poly.type
_entity_poly.pdbx_seq_one_letter_code
_entity_poly.pdbx_strand_id
1 'polypeptide(L)'
;MTIWQKYSEEERKNYEDYLRMYGALSAMFNQKSSETGAPYLDSKFQETIYAKTFNSEDVDIGNTPHDIRSEFGSEKIGIGLKTWLNSKPSYQKVMQLKSYRSDIDPFLPTAKKDGDPEALANILSQIKNDRLITDYKRLGLTEDANIYHYVTRDKGVLRLTETSYPLVDISTLKPGKMTKSSFTFSDKYKQYRFSYSDHTIWMHFSEDDPETYLLDTIDVEILKDPFAFLKSAFEKQQGVYIPKTDDEKYLYLPLYSYRDKKVGKRSGLNAWNGNPKSKGSTTIRPEGEAYIPIPKALWAKRPFWVDPNVDMRNYKEYKRRTGLSSYPIRLHMPDGTVFNALFAQEGFKGLQTDPQSILGKWILNVLGIKNPRRKSYDQESNNIVTMQLLQKVGFDSVKLWHKDPNNYKDVWIDFAPYGSFERFMNDEVQVDD
;
A
#
# COMPACT_ATOMS: atom_id res chain seq x y z
N MET A 1 -12.22 2.54 23.77
CA MET A 1 -10.81 2.18 24.03
C MET A 1 -10.05 2.50 22.77
N THR A 2 -9.00 3.32 22.86
CA THR A 2 -8.17 3.68 21.69
C THR A 2 -7.29 2.50 21.27
N ILE A 3 -6.70 2.53 20.08
CA ILE A 3 -5.77 1.48 19.64
C ILE A 3 -4.52 1.53 20.53
N TRP A 4 -4.07 2.74 20.88
CA TRP A 4 -3.03 2.97 21.87
C TRP A 4 -3.19 2.14 23.15
N GLN A 5 -4.40 2.07 23.71
CA GLN A 5 -4.69 1.35 24.95
C GLN A 5 -4.65 -0.18 24.81
N LYS A 6 -4.63 -0.71 23.58
CA LYS A 6 -4.48 -2.16 23.33
C LYS A 6 -3.02 -2.62 23.45
N TYR A 7 -2.05 -1.72 23.28
CA TYR A 7 -0.64 -2.03 23.49
C TYR A 7 -0.27 -2.04 24.98
N SER A 8 0.74 -2.83 25.33
CA SER A 8 1.25 -2.87 26.71
C SER A 8 1.84 -1.51 27.12
N GLU A 9 1.90 -1.27 28.43
CA GLU A 9 2.53 -0.05 28.95
C GLU A 9 4.02 0.04 28.59
N GLU A 10 4.70 -1.11 28.54
CA GLU A 10 6.12 -1.18 28.16
C GLU A 10 6.33 -0.78 26.69
N GLU A 11 5.52 -1.30 25.76
CA GLU A 11 5.59 -0.93 24.35
C GLU A 11 5.31 0.57 24.15
N ARG A 12 4.25 1.08 24.79
CA ARG A 12 3.90 2.52 24.71
C ARG A 12 5.06 3.41 25.18
N LYS A 13 5.63 3.09 26.34
CA LYS A 13 6.78 3.81 26.90
C LYS A 13 8.01 3.73 25.99
N ASN A 14 8.29 2.57 25.42
CA ASN A 14 9.41 2.40 24.48
C ASN A 14 9.23 3.29 23.23
N TYR A 15 8.01 3.39 22.69
CA TYR A 15 7.72 4.25 21.54
C TYR A 15 7.90 5.73 21.88
N GLU A 16 7.39 6.16 23.04
CA GLU A 16 7.61 7.52 23.56
C GLU A 16 9.10 7.82 23.77
N ASP A 17 9.88 6.87 24.29
CA ASP A 17 11.32 7.00 24.50
C ASP A 17 12.07 7.17 23.17
N TYR A 18 11.70 6.43 22.11
CA TYR A 18 12.26 6.62 20.78
C TYR A 18 11.93 7.99 20.18
N LEU A 19 10.67 8.45 20.33
CA LEU A 19 10.26 9.78 19.91
C LEU A 19 11.04 10.88 20.65
N ARG A 20 11.17 10.74 21.97
CA ARG A 20 11.94 11.68 22.81
C ARG A 20 13.42 11.70 22.42
N MET A 21 14.01 10.53 22.21
CA MET A 21 15.40 10.39 21.77
C MET A 21 15.64 11.09 20.43
N TYR A 22 14.81 10.83 19.41
CA TYR A 22 14.96 11.45 18.10
C TYR A 22 14.71 12.96 18.16
N GLY A 23 13.67 13.37 18.88
CA GLY A 23 13.37 14.78 19.13
C GLY A 23 14.50 15.52 19.87
N ALA A 24 15.20 14.87 20.80
CA ALA A 24 16.34 15.49 21.49
C ALA A 24 17.50 15.83 20.54
N LEU A 25 17.63 15.11 19.42
CA LEU A 25 18.65 15.31 18.39
C LEU A 25 18.32 16.42 17.38
N SER A 26 17.22 17.14 17.57
CA SER A 26 16.70 18.14 16.61
C SER A 26 17.68 19.21 16.17
N ALA A 27 18.65 19.58 17.01
CA ALA A 27 19.66 20.58 16.67
C ALA A 27 20.64 20.12 15.56
N MET A 28 20.66 18.82 15.23
CA MET A 28 21.44 18.31 14.09
C MET A 28 20.89 18.75 12.73
N PHE A 29 19.58 18.95 12.63
CA PHE A 29 18.88 19.15 11.36
C PHE A 29 18.65 20.64 11.02
N ASN A 30 19.16 21.54 11.88
CA ASN A 30 19.42 22.99 11.79
C ASN A 30 18.56 23.92 10.88
N GLN A 31 17.38 23.53 10.41
CA GLN A 31 16.57 24.33 9.48
C GLN A 31 15.22 24.82 10.03
N LYS A 32 14.74 24.32 11.19
CA LYS A 32 13.47 24.78 11.80
C LYS A 32 13.41 24.67 13.33
N SER A 33 14.07 23.68 13.92
CA SER A 33 14.11 23.48 15.38
C SER A 33 14.78 24.65 16.12
N SER A 34 15.76 25.28 15.49
CA SER A 34 16.43 26.49 15.98
C SER A 34 15.51 27.73 15.99
N GLU A 35 14.53 27.79 15.10
CA GLU A 35 13.58 28.92 14.97
C GLU A 35 12.31 28.72 15.80
N THR A 36 11.72 27.51 15.77
CA THR A 36 10.44 27.22 16.44
C THR A 36 10.62 26.64 17.84
N GLY A 37 11.79 26.07 18.15
CA GLY A 37 12.00 25.24 19.33
C GLY A 37 11.23 23.92 19.31
N ALA A 38 10.55 23.59 18.22
CA ALA A 38 9.80 22.35 18.09
C ALA A 38 10.75 21.19 17.76
N PRO A 39 10.63 20.03 18.43
CA PRO A 39 11.42 18.86 18.07
C PRO A 39 11.15 18.48 16.61
N TYR A 40 12.19 18.08 15.89
CA TYR A 40 12.12 17.50 14.56
C TYR A 40 11.71 16.03 14.70
N LEU A 41 10.82 15.59 13.81
CA LEU A 41 10.45 14.20 13.67
C LEU A 41 10.31 13.93 12.17
N ASP A 42 11.00 12.89 11.71
CA ASP A 42 10.88 12.40 10.35
C ASP A 42 9.75 11.37 10.27
N SER A 43 8.96 11.38 9.20
CA SER A 43 7.81 10.48 9.07
C SER A 43 8.24 9.02 8.90
N LYS A 44 9.30 8.75 8.13
CA LYS A 44 9.82 7.39 7.95
C LYS A 44 10.47 6.85 9.21
N PHE A 45 11.11 7.72 10.00
CA PHE A 45 11.52 7.36 11.36
C PHE A 45 10.31 6.93 12.21
N GLN A 46 9.23 7.73 12.22
CA GLN A 46 8.00 7.42 12.97
C GLN A 46 7.41 6.07 12.55
N GLU A 47 7.28 5.81 11.25
CA GLU A 47 6.83 4.51 10.70
C GLU A 47 7.71 3.35 11.19
N THR A 48 9.02 3.50 11.07
CA THR A 48 10.00 2.48 11.48
C THR A 48 9.88 2.15 12.96
N ILE A 49 9.83 3.16 13.84
CA ILE A 49 9.77 2.91 15.28
C ILE A 49 8.38 2.41 15.72
N TYR A 50 7.31 2.79 15.02
CA TYR A 50 5.97 2.27 15.30
C TYR A 50 5.91 0.78 15.00
N ALA A 51 6.30 0.37 13.78
CA ALA A 51 6.36 -1.03 13.37
C ALA A 51 7.23 -1.87 14.33
N LYS A 52 8.43 -1.36 14.64
CA LYS A 52 9.38 -2.02 15.53
C LYS A 52 8.84 -2.20 16.95
N THR A 53 8.25 -1.15 17.53
CA THR A 53 7.89 -1.14 18.94
C THR A 53 6.64 -1.97 19.22
N PHE A 54 5.67 -1.91 18.31
CA PHE A 54 4.38 -2.58 18.48
C PHE A 54 4.31 -3.93 17.75
N ASN A 55 5.42 -4.39 17.19
CA ASN A 55 5.49 -5.59 16.35
C ASN A 55 4.43 -5.57 15.23
N SER A 56 4.20 -4.39 14.67
CA SER A 56 3.26 -4.15 13.58
C SER A 56 3.95 -4.29 12.22
N GLU A 57 3.18 -4.58 11.18
CA GLU A 57 3.72 -4.70 9.82
C GLU A 57 3.70 -3.35 9.10
N ASP A 58 4.83 -2.97 8.51
CA ASP A 58 4.90 -1.90 7.51
C ASP A 58 4.28 -2.40 6.20
N VAL A 59 3.26 -1.68 5.74
CA VAL A 59 2.43 -2.03 4.59
C VAL A 59 2.39 -0.93 3.53
N ASP A 60 3.20 0.12 3.69
CA ASP A 60 3.32 1.17 2.68
C ASP A 60 3.99 0.59 1.43
N ILE A 61 3.23 0.59 0.32
CA ILE A 61 3.71 0.19 -1.01
C ILE A 61 3.55 1.32 -2.01
N GLY A 62 3.46 2.54 -1.50
CA GLY A 62 3.47 3.74 -2.31
C GLY A 62 2.11 4.25 -2.65
N ASN A 63 1.83 5.46 -2.19
CA ASN A 63 0.55 6.13 -2.38
C ASN A 63 -0.60 5.21 -1.93
N THR A 64 -0.44 4.43 -0.86
CA THR A 64 -1.53 3.70 -0.21
C THR A 64 -2.12 4.47 0.97
N PRO A 65 -3.37 4.20 1.37
CA PRO A 65 -3.99 4.88 2.51
C PRO A 65 -3.35 4.61 3.87
N HIS A 66 -2.86 3.39 4.13
CA HIS A 66 -2.30 3.00 5.42
C HIS A 66 -0.80 2.71 5.31
N ASP A 67 -0.09 3.05 6.38
CA ASP A 67 1.37 2.86 6.50
C ASP A 67 1.66 1.61 7.33
N ILE A 68 0.84 1.34 8.36
CA ILE A 68 1.02 0.21 9.28
C ILE A 68 -0.24 -0.65 9.37
N ARG A 69 -0.07 -1.98 9.48
CA ARG A 69 -1.08 -2.94 9.94
C ARG A 69 -0.71 -3.52 11.30
N SER A 70 -1.60 -3.39 12.29
CA SER A 70 -1.45 -4.05 13.60
C SER A 70 -2.49 -5.14 13.78
N GLU A 71 -2.14 -6.20 14.51
CA GLU A 71 -3.03 -7.35 14.73
C GLU A 71 -3.27 -7.59 16.23
N PHE A 72 -4.54 -7.71 16.61
CA PHE A 72 -4.95 -8.03 17.97
C PHE A 72 -5.92 -9.21 17.92
N GLY A 73 -5.38 -10.43 18.09
CA GLY A 73 -6.16 -11.65 17.90
C GLY A 73 -6.62 -11.80 16.45
N SER A 74 -7.93 -11.74 16.21
CA SER A 74 -8.50 -11.78 14.86
C SER A 74 -8.73 -10.41 14.23
N GLU A 75 -8.56 -9.34 15.00
CA GLU A 75 -8.81 -7.96 14.55
C GLU A 75 -7.55 -7.39 13.90
N LYS A 76 -7.69 -6.79 12.71
CA LYS A 76 -6.61 -6.12 12.00
C LYS A 76 -6.92 -4.64 11.88
N ILE A 77 -5.98 -3.82 12.31
CA ILE A 77 -6.12 -2.37 12.38
C ILE A 77 -5.26 -1.73 11.29
N GLY A 78 -5.88 -0.89 10.45
CA GLY A 78 -5.17 -0.04 9.50
C GLY A 78 -4.78 1.27 10.16
N ILE A 79 -3.51 1.66 10.06
CA ILE A 79 -2.98 2.84 10.73
C ILE A 79 -2.27 3.71 9.71
N GLY A 80 -2.77 4.94 9.53
CA GLY A 80 -2.02 6.00 8.86
C GLY A 80 -1.19 6.77 9.88
N LEU A 81 0.11 6.92 9.61
CA LEU A 81 1.04 7.68 10.43
C LEU A 81 1.29 9.05 9.83
N LYS A 82 1.32 10.06 10.70
CA LYS A 82 1.59 11.44 10.27
C LYS A 82 2.32 12.23 11.34
N THR A 83 3.18 13.15 10.90
CA THR A 83 3.74 14.17 11.78
C THR A 83 3.86 15.52 11.08
N TRP A 84 3.62 16.60 11.82
CA TRP A 84 3.75 17.97 11.32
C TRP A 84 3.94 18.97 12.48
N LEU A 85 4.35 20.19 12.17
CA LEU A 85 4.35 21.29 13.15
C LEU A 85 2.91 21.66 13.49
N ASN A 86 2.57 21.79 14.78
CA ASN A 86 1.21 22.13 15.17
C ASN A 86 0.76 23.45 14.49
N SER A 87 -0.46 23.46 13.96
CA SER A 87 -0.97 24.57 13.15
C SER A 87 -2.48 24.68 13.26
N LYS A 88 -3.02 25.89 13.08
CA LYS A 88 -4.48 26.14 13.09
C LYS A 88 -4.84 27.06 11.92
N PRO A 89 -5.70 26.62 10.97
CA PRO A 89 -6.28 25.29 10.83
C PRO A 89 -5.25 24.25 10.34
N SER A 90 -5.36 23.00 10.80
CA SER A 90 -4.44 21.92 10.43
C SER A 90 -5.05 21.05 9.33
N TYR A 91 -4.77 21.39 8.07
CA TYR A 91 -5.11 20.54 6.93
C TYR A 91 -3.88 19.74 6.49
N GLN A 92 -3.96 18.42 6.55
CA GLN A 92 -2.87 17.52 6.13
C GLN A 92 -3.28 16.68 4.93
N LYS A 93 -2.32 16.41 4.04
CA LYS A 93 -2.53 15.57 2.86
C LYS A 93 -2.88 14.16 3.32
N VAL A 94 -4.01 13.67 2.81
CA VAL A 94 -4.47 12.30 3.07
C VAL A 94 -4.56 11.45 1.81
N MET A 95 -4.62 12.06 0.62
CA MET A 95 -4.73 11.27 -0.61
C MET A 95 -4.34 12.04 -1.88
N GLN A 96 -3.59 11.38 -2.78
CA GLN A 96 -3.19 11.92 -4.09
C GLN A 96 -3.98 11.30 -5.25
N LEU A 97 -4.75 12.08 -6.01
CA LEU A 97 -5.70 11.61 -7.03
C LEU A 97 -5.31 11.94 -8.48
N LYS A 98 -4.02 12.13 -8.78
CA LYS A 98 -3.55 12.51 -10.13
C LYS A 98 -3.99 11.55 -11.23
N SER A 99 -4.04 10.25 -10.96
CA SER A 99 -4.49 9.23 -11.92
C SER A 99 -5.99 9.29 -12.25
N TYR A 100 -6.77 10.03 -11.47
CA TYR A 100 -8.23 10.19 -11.62
C TYR A 100 -8.62 11.54 -12.23
N ARG A 101 -7.64 12.29 -12.74
CA ARG A 101 -7.84 13.64 -13.30
C ARG A 101 -8.98 13.70 -14.33
N SER A 102 -9.07 12.71 -15.23
CA SER A 102 -10.11 12.66 -16.26
C SER A 102 -11.53 12.56 -15.70
N ASP A 103 -11.69 11.99 -14.50
CA ASP A 103 -12.98 11.84 -13.84
C ASP A 103 -13.34 13.08 -13.01
N ILE A 104 -12.32 13.79 -12.51
CA ILE A 104 -12.49 14.93 -11.58
C ILE A 104 -12.63 16.25 -12.34
N ASP A 105 -11.76 16.50 -13.33
CA ASP A 105 -11.67 17.77 -14.07
C ASP A 105 -13.00 18.25 -14.68
N PRO A 106 -13.91 17.39 -15.18
CA PRO A 106 -15.20 17.84 -15.72
C PRO A 106 -16.10 18.61 -14.75
N PHE A 107 -15.87 18.48 -13.44
CA PHE A 107 -16.63 19.12 -12.37
C PHE A 107 -15.93 20.36 -11.79
N LEU A 108 -14.69 20.65 -12.22
CA LEU A 108 -13.93 21.82 -11.79
C LEU A 108 -14.42 23.09 -12.50
N PRO A 109 -14.28 24.27 -11.85
CA PRO A 109 -14.62 25.53 -12.48
C PRO A 109 -13.58 25.88 -13.55
N THR A 110 -14.04 26.46 -14.65
CA THR A 110 -13.19 26.94 -15.75
C THR A 110 -13.53 28.39 -16.09
N ALA A 111 -12.75 29.03 -16.95
CA ALA A 111 -13.05 30.38 -17.43
C ALA A 111 -14.40 30.49 -18.19
N LYS A 112 -15.00 29.36 -18.60
CA LYS A 112 -16.23 29.33 -19.43
C LYS A 112 -17.41 28.66 -18.73
N LYS A 113 -17.20 28.01 -17.58
CA LYS A 113 -18.22 27.18 -16.92
C LYS A 113 -17.96 27.19 -15.42
N ASP A 114 -19.00 27.44 -14.64
CA ASP A 114 -18.96 27.24 -13.20
C ASP A 114 -18.67 25.76 -12.86
N GLY A 115 -18.06 25.56 -11.71
CA GLY A 115 -17.85 24.21 -11.18
C GLY A 115 -19.17 23.58 -10.75
N ASP A 116 -19.14 22.28 -10.50
CA ASP A 116 -20.26 21.53 -9.94
C ASP A 116 -19.86 21.03 -8.54
N PRO A 117 -20.14 21.79 -7.47
CA PRO A 117 -19.72 21.44 -6.11
C PRO A 117 -20.26 20.09 -5.65
N GLU A 118 -21.50 19.77 -6.01
CA GLU A 118 -22.19 18.55 -5.56
C GLU A 118 -21.62 17.32 -6.27
N ALA A 119 -21.49 17.37 -7.60
CA ALA A 119 -20.87 16.28 -8.34
C ALA A 119 -19.39 16.12 -8.00
N LEU A 120 -18.67 17.23 -7.77
CA LEU A 120 -17.26 17.19 -7.36
C LEU A 120 -17.09 16.55 -5.98
N ALA A 121 -17.91 16.91 -4.99
CA ALA A 121 -17.87 16.29 -3.67
C ALA A 121 -18.13 14.78 -3.78
N ASN A 122 -19.15 14.38 -4.56
CA ASN A 122 -19.51 12.98 -4.74
C ASN A 122 -18.38 12.17 -5.39
N ILE A 123 -17.81 12.64 -6.51
CA ILE A 123 -16.76 11.88 -7.20
C ILE A 123 -15.46 11.80 -6.37
N LEU A 124 -15.07 12.87 -5.67
CA LEU A 124 -13.91 12.84 -4.78
C LEU A 124 -14.11 11.86 -3.62
N SER A 125 -15.30 11.85 -3.03
CA SER A 125 -15.66 10.95 -1.92
C SER A 125 -15.70 9.50 -2.38
N GLN A 126 -16.28 9.22 -3.56
CA GLN A 126 -16.31 7.89 -4.15
C GLN A 126 -14.90 7.36 -4.42
N ILE A 127 -14.04 8.16 -5.07
CA ILE A 127 -12.65 7.77 -5.35
C ILE A 127 -11.88 7.54 -4.04
N LYS A 128 -12.04 8.41 -3.05
CA LYS A 128 -11.40 8.24 -1.74
C LYS A 128 -11.83 6.94 -1.06
N ASN A 129 -13.12 6.64 -1.07
CA ASN A 129 -13.66 5.41 -0.49
C ASN A 129 -13.18 4.17 -1.24
N ASP A 130 -13.21 4.19 -2.57
CA ASP A 130 -12.74 3.08 -3.39
C ASP A 130 -11.27 2.74 -3.09
N ARG A 131 -10.42 3.77 -2.90
CA ARG A 131 -9.01 3.58 -2.55
C ARG A 131 -8.82 3.01 -1.15
N LEU A 132 -9.59 3.47 -0.16
CA LEU A 132 -9.59 2.88 1.18
C LEU A 132 -10.03 1.41 1.13
N ILE A 133 -11.11 1.11 0.41
CA ILE A 133 -11.64 -0.24 0.25
C ILE A 133 -10.64 -1.16 -0.47
N THR A 134 -9.90 -0.66 -1.46
CA THR A 134 -8.81 -1.40 -2.10
C THR A 134 -7.79 -1.86 -1.05
N ASP A 135 -7.41 -0.98 -0.13
CA ASP A 135 -6.46 -1.29 0.93
C ASP A 135 -7.05 -2.24 1.99
N TYR A 136 -8.33 -2.05 2.34
CA TYR A 136 -9.05 -2.96 3.24
C TYR A 136 -9.05 -4.38 2.70
N LYS A 137 -9.27 -4.55 1.40
CA LYS A 137 -9.23 -5.86 0.74
C LYS A 137 -7.81 -6.43 0.61
N ARG A 138 -6.80 -5.56 0.39
CA ARG A 138 -5.39 -5.97 0.30
C ARG A 138 -4.92 -6.52 1.64
N LEU A 139 -5.20 -5.80 2.71
CA LEU A 139 -4.66 -6.01 4.06
C LEU A 139 -5.59 -6.77 5.01
N GLY A 140 -6.83 -7.06 4.58
CA GLY A 140 -7.83 -7.74 5.40
C GLY A 140 -8.37 -6.89 6.54
N LEU A 141 -8.49 -5.58 6.34
CA LEU A 141 -9.00 -4.62 7.32
C LEU A 141 -10.52 -4.56 7.30
N THR A 142 -11.14 -4.24 8.44
CA THR A 142 -12.57 -3.92 8.53
C THR A 142 -12.78 -2.41 8.44
N GLU A 143 -13.97 -1.96 8.03
CA GLU A 143 -14.23 -0.53 7.80
C GLU A 143 -14.13 0.32 9.07
N ASP A 144 -14.42 -0.27 10.22
CA ASP A 144 -14.48 0.36 11.55
C ASP A 144 -13.16 0.31 12.33
N ALA A 145 -12.13 -0.37 11.79
CA ALA A 145 -10.86 -0.60 12.46
C ALA A 145 -9.69 0.18 11.81
N ASN A 146 -9.93 1.43 11.41
CA ASN A 146 -8.91 2.27 10.75
C ASN A 146 -8.75 3.60 11.46
N ILE A 147 -7.50 3.97 11.74
CA ILE A 147 -7.16 5.20 12.45
C ILE A 147 -6.03 5.96 11.76
N TYR A 148 -5.95 7.25 12.05
CA TYR A 148 -4.68 7.96 12.00
C TYR A 148 -4.07 7.99 13.39
N HIS A 149 -2.82 7.60 13.51
CA HIS A 149 -1.98 7.92 14.66
C HIS A 149 -1.01 9.02 14.24
N TYR A 150 -1.06 10.17 14.88
CA TYR A 150 -0.26 11.32 14.47
C TYR A 150 0.42 12.05 15.61
N VAL A 151 1.58 12.63 15.30
CA VAL A 151 2.40 13.39 16.23
C VAL A 151 2.50 14.83 15.77
N THR A 152 1.88 15.75 16.50
CA THR A 152 2.07 17.19 16.29
C THR A 152 3.22 17.72 17.13
N ARG A 153 3.93 18.71 16.59
CA ARG A 153 5.19 19.21 17.15
C ARG A 153 5.05 20.67 17.50
N ASP A 154 5.25 20.98 18.78
CA ASP A 154 5.25 22.31 19.36
C ASP A 154 6.57 22.56 20.09
N LYS A 155 6.79 23.80 20.55
CA LYS A 155 8.02 24.16 21.26
C LYS A 155 8.27 23.23 22.46
N GLY A 156 9.34 22.45 22.39
CA GLY A 156 9.76 21.51 23.43
C GLY A 156 8.85 20.31 23.65
N VAL A 157 7.84 20.07 22.80
CA VAL A 157 6.81 19.07 23.09
C VAL A 157 6.31 18.35 21.84
N LEU A 158 6.05 17.06 21.98
CA LEU A 158 5.35 16.23 21.00
C LEU A 158 3.99 15.83 21.56
N ARG A 159 2.92 15.99 20.79
CA ARG A 159 1.57 15.55 21.17
C ARG A 159 1.15 14.37 20.32
N LEU A 160 0.86 13.24 20.96
CA LEU A 160 0.43 12.00 20.33
C LEU A 160 -1.09 11.96 20.33
N THR A 161 -1.68 11.78 19.15
CA THR A 161 -3.13 11.79 18.99
C THR A 161 -3.58 10.69 18.04
N GLU A 162 -4.70 10.06 18.35
CA GLU A 162 -5.40 9.15 17.45
C GLU A 162 -6.73 9.76 17.00
N THR A 163 -7.07 9.61 15.72
CA THR A 163 -8.41 9.93 15.20
C THR A 163 -8.90 8.80 14.33
N SER A 164 -10.22 8.60 14.26
CA SER A 164 -10.83 7.71 13.26
C SER A 164 -10.41 8.08 11.83
N TYR A 165 -10.22 7.06 10.99
CA TYR A 165 -9.98 7.19 9.55
C TYR A 165 -11.10 6.51 8.74
N PRO A 166 -12.32 7.07 8.75
CA PRO A 166 -13.47 6.42 8.15
C PRO A 166 -13.51 6.59 6.62
N LEU A 167 -14.33 5.75 5.99
CA LEU A 167 -14.92 6.06 4.69
C LEU A 167 -15.71 7.37 4.79
N VAL A 168 -15.69 8.16 3.73
CA VAL A 168 -16.53 9.36 3.61
C VAL A 168 -18.00 8.93 3.60
N ASP A 169 -18.80 9.51 4.48
CA ASP A 169 -20.24 9.27 4.51
C ASP A 169 -20.95 10.08 3.43
N ILE A 170 -21.11 9.46 2.26
CA ILE A 170 -21.74 10.07 1.08
C ILE A 170 -23.17 10.55 1.39
N SER A 171 -23.89 9.87 2.31
CA SER A 171 -25.28 10.22 2.63
C SER A 171 -25.43 11.55 3.38
N THR A 172 -24.37 11.98 4.07
CA THR A 172 -24.35 13.25 4.84
C THR A 172 -23.38 14.27 4.25
N LEU A 173 -22.91 14.01 3.03
CA LEU A 173 -21.97 14.84 2.31
C LEU A 173 -22.54 16.24 2.06
N LYS A 174 -21.75 17.26 2.39
CA LYS A 174 -22.08 18.66 2.21
C LYS A 174 -21.00 19.32 1.35
N PRO A 175 -21.32 19.75 0.12
CA PRO A 175 -20.40 20.54 -0.67
C PRO A 175 -20.17 21.89 0.03
N GLY A 176 -18.91 22.31 0.08
CA GLY A 176 -18.50 23.58 0.68
C GLY A 176 -18.15 24.61 -0.38
N LYS A 177 -17.17 25.46 -0.07
CA LYS A 177 -16.81 26.60 -0.91
C LYS A 177 -15.85 26.19 -2.02
N MET A 178 -16.21 26.51 -3.26
CA MET A 178 -15.25 26.52 -4.37
C MET A 178 -14.50 27.85 -4.43
N THR A 179 -13.21 27.77 -4.67
CA THR A 179 -12.32 28.91 -4.93
C THR A 179 -11.60 28.69 -6.26
N LYS A 180 -10.71 29.61 -6.64
CA LYS A 180 -9.88 29.49 -7.85
C LYS A 180 -8.91 28.31 -7.83
N SER A 181 -8.57 27.78 -6.65
CA SER A 181 -7.50 26.77 -6.49
C SER A 181 -7.87 25.59 -5.59
N SER A 182 -9.00 25.66 -4.90
CA SER A 182 -9.44 24.62 -3.99
C SER A 182 -10.94 24.57 -3.79
N PHE A 183 -11.42 23.43 -3.34
CA PHE A 183 -12.81 23.17 -2.96
C PHE A 183 -12.84 22.57 -1.55
N THR A 184 -13.72 23.03 -0.66
CA THR A 184 -13.96 22.38 0.63
C THR A 184 -15.23 21.54 0.58
N PHE A 185 -15.28 20.46 1.35
CA PHE A 185 -16.46 19.62 1.53
C PHE A 185 -16.34 18.88 2.87
N SER A 186 -17.45 18.37 3.40
CA SER A 186 -17.46 17.64 4.67
C SER A 186 -18.54 16.57 4.66
N ASP A 187 -18.39 15.56 5.51
CA ASP A 187 -19.50 14.68 5.90
C ASP A 187 -19.82 14.92 7.39
N LYS A 188 -20.56 14.00 8.02
CA LYS A 188 -20.85 14.08 9.46
C LYS A 188 -19.64 13.83 10.37
N TYR A 189 -18.53 13.29 9.85
CA TYR A 189 -17.36 12.88 10.63
C TYR A 189 -16.18 13.84 10.47
N LYS A 190 -15.84 14.21 9.23
CA LYS A 190 -14.59 14.89 8.87
C LYS A 190 -14.83 16.02 7.88
N GLN A 191 -13.86 16.94 7.87
CA GLN A 191 -13.81 18.08 6.95
C GLN A 191 -12.64 17.91 5.99
N TYR A 192 -12.87 18.26 4.73
CA TYR A 192 -11.92 18.03 3.65
C TYR A 192 -11.71 19.30 2.83
N ARG A 193 -10.52 19.39 2.23
CA ARG A 193 -10.16 20.37 1.21
C ARG A 193 -9.51 19.64 0.04
N PHE A 194 -9.98 19.89 -1.16
CA PHE A 194 -9.37 19.42 -2.40
C PHE A 194 -8.61 20.56 -3.08
N SER A 195 -7.35 20.34 -3.46
CA SER A 195 -6.54 21.28 -4.23
C SER A 195 -6.46 20.87 -5.69
N TYR A 196 -6.72 21.83 -6.59
CA TYR A 196 -6.91 21.53 -8.02
C TYR A 196 -5.59 21.25 -8.76
N SER A 197 -4.51 21.93 -8.37
CA SER A 197 -3.23 21.90 -9.10
C SER A 197 -2.52 20.55 -8.99
N ASP A 198 -2.63 19.90 -7.84
CA ASP A 198 -1.99 18.64 -7.55
C ASP A 198 -2.98 17.48 -7.51
N HIS A 199 -4.30 17.73 -7.53
CA HIS A 199 -5.35 16.72 -7.33
C HIS A 199 -5.20 16.02 -5.98
N THR A 200 -5.11 16.78 -4.89
CA THR A 200 -4.88 16.24 -3.54
C THR A 200 -6.09 16.48 -2.64
N ILE A 201 -6.50 15.45 -1.90
CA ILE A 201 -7.42 15.60 -0.77
C ILE A 201 -6.60 15.84 0.51
N TRP A 202 -6.98 16.88 1.21
CA TRP A 202 -6.52 17.25 2.53
C TRP A 202 -7.65 17.02 3.52
N MET A 203 -7.35 16.52 4.70
CA MET A 203 -8.30 16.37 5.80
C MET A 203 -7.93 17.36 6.91
N HIS A 204 -8.94 17.91 7.58
CA HIS A 204 -8.75 18.67 8.80
C HIS A 204 -8.43 17.72 9.97
N PHE A 205 -7.51 18.14 10.83
CA PHE A 205 -7.17 17.45 12.07
C PHE A 205 -7.26 18.44 13.24
N SER A 206 -8.04 18.11 14.26
CA SER A 206 -8.12 18.86 15.52
C SER A 206 -8.40 17.93 16.68
N GLU A 207 -7.88 18.26 17.88
CA GLU A 207 -8.25 17.59 19.13
C GLU A 207 -9.76 17.73 19.43
N ASP A 208 -10.41 18.76 18.87
CA ASP A 208 -11.85 19.00 18.99
C ASP A 208 -12.70 18.21 17.97
N ASP A 209 -12.08 17.52 17.00
CA ASP A 209 -12.81 16.77 15.98
C ASP A 209 -13.41 15.48 16.56
N PRO A 210 -14.58 15.01 16.08
CA PRO A 210 -15.19 13.78 16.54
C PRO A 210 -14.24 12.57 16.44
N GLU A 211 -14.30 11.71 17.45
CA GLU A 211 -13.49 10.48 17.54
C GLU A 211 -11.98 10.75 17.47
N THR A 212 -11.54 11.87 18.05
CA THR A 212 -10.14 12.23 18.22
C THR A 212 -9.77 12.17 19.70
N TYR A 213 -8.63 11.59 20.01
CA TYR A 213 -8.18 11.33 21.38
C TYR A 213 -6.70 11.71 21.50
N LEU A 214 -6.42 12.74 22.31
CA LEU A 214 -5.05 13.00 22.77
C LEU A 214 -4.63 11.83 23.66
N LEU A 215 -3.56 11.15 23.26
CA LEU A 215 -3.06 9.96 23.91
C LEU A 215 -2.05 10.31 25.00
N ASP A 216 -1.07 11.14 24.63
CA ASP A 216 -0.03 11.58 25.54
C ASP A 216 0.66 12.87 25.03
N THR A 217 1.38 13.52 25.94
CA THR A 217 2.21 14.70 25.68
C THR A 217 3.63 14.44 26.18
N ILE A 218 4.57 14.39 25.25
CA ILE A 218 5.97 14.07 25.52
C ILE A 218 6.78 15.37 25.55
N ASP A 219 7.31 15.70 26.71
CA ASP A 219 8.31 16.76 26.84
C ASP A 219 9.65 16.30 26.24
N VAL A 220 10.27 17.19 25.46
CA VAL A 220 11.52 16.94 24.76
C VAL A 220 12.50 18.07 25.00
N GLU A 221 13.57 17.73 25.73
CA GLU A 221 14.71 18.61 25.90
C GLU A 221 15.67 18.44 24.71
N ILE A 222 15.70 19.44 23.82
CA ILE A 222 16.62 19.45 22.69
C ILE A 222 18.05 19.62 23.20
N LEU A 223 18.93 18.69 22.82
CA LEU A 223 20.33 18.71 23.22
C LEU A 223 21.03 19.95 22.66
N LYS A 224 21.84 20.58 23.50
CA LYS A 224 22.66 21.73 23.10
C LYS A 224 23.75 21.34 22.10
N ASP A 225 24.34 20.15 22.26
CA ASP A 225 25.37 19.62 21.37
C ASP A 225 25.10 18.13 21.06
N PRO A 226 24.15 17.83 20.16
CA PRO A 226 23.84 16.46 19.77
C PRO A 226 24.99 15.79 19.00
N PHE A 227 25.88 16.57 18.37
CA PHE A 227 27.04 16.03 17.65
C PHE A 227 28.06 15.43 18.61
N ALA A 228 28.37 16.10 19.72
CA ALA A 228 29.24 15.55 20.76
C ALA A 228 28.65 14.28 21.39
N PHE A 229 27.34 14.27 21.65
CA PHE A 229 26.63 13.09 22.15
C PHE A 229 26.77 11.90 21.20
N LEU A 230 26.46 12.07 19.92
CA LEU A 230 26.57 10.99 18.93
C LEU A 230 28.02 10.54 18.70
N LYS A 231 28.98 11.46 18.68
CA LYS A 231 30.40 11.11 18.54
C LYS A 231 30.85 10.19 19.68
N SER A 232 30.49 10.51 20.93
CA SER A 232 30.80 9.66 22.08
C SER A 232 30.10 8.30 22.00
N ALA A 233 28.89 8.22 21.45
CA ALA A 233 28.18 6.96 21.28
C ALA A 233 28.86 6.10 20.19
N PHE A 234 29.23 6.72 19.08
CA PHE A 234 29.89 6.08 17.94
C PHE A 234 31.27 5.53 18.32
N GLU A 235 32.08 6.27 19.07
CA GLU A 235 33.40 5.83 19.54
C GLU A 235 33.35 4.58 20.43
N LYS A 236 32.21 4.31 21.07
CA LYS A 236 31.99 3.12 21.93
C LYS A 236 31.39 1.94 21.16
N GLN A 237 31.00 2.13 19.91
CA GLN A 237 30.37 1.11 19.10
C GLN A 237 31.41 0.16 18.51
N GLN A 238 31.12 -1.14 18.54
CA GLN A 238 31.89 -2.15 17.80
C GLN A 238 31.08 -2.62 16.60
N GLY A 239 31.70 -2.59 15.42
CA GLY A 239 31.14 -3.10 14.18
C GLY A 239 30.37 -2.05 13.37
N VAL A 240 30.49 -2.19 12.04
CA VAL A 240 29.73 -1.43 11.06
C VAL A 240 28.74 -2.40 10.44
N TYR A 241 27.45 -2.12 10.57
CA TYR A 241 26.44 -2.79 9.74
C TYR A 241 26.43 -2.10 8.37
N ILE A 242 26.90 -2.80 7.35
CA ILE A 242 26.75 -2.37 5.96
C ILE A 242 25.48 -3.08 5.46
N PRO A 243 24.38 -2.35 5.20
CA PRO A 243 23.21 -2.94 4.56
C PRO A 243 23.64 -3.52 3.22
N LYS A 244 23.41 -4.81 3.00
CA LYS A 244 23.53 -5.37 1.64
C LYS A 244 22.38 -4.79 0.81
N THR A 245 22.72 -4.10 -0.28
CA THR A 245 21.79 -3.79 -1.37
C THR A 245 21.48 -5.10 -2.08
N ASP A 246 20.48 -5.84 -1.61
CA ASP A 246 20.11 -7.12 -2.20
C ASP A 246 19.04 -6.91 -3.29
N ASP A 247 19.45 -6.39 -4.45
CA ASP A 247 18.64 -6.44 -5.68
C ASP A 247 18.26 -7.88 -6.09
N GLU A 248 18.94 -8.87 -5.49
CA GLU A 248 18.66 -10.30 -5.67
C GLU A 248 17.49 -10.83 -4.83
N LYS A 249 17.01 -10.08 -3.83
CA LYS A 249 15.91 -10.55 -2.95
C LYS A 249 14.53 -10.44 -3.59
N TYR A 250 14.37 -9.54 -4.56
CA TYR A 250 13.06 -9.21 -5.11
C TYR A 250 12.87 -9.73 -6.52
N LEU A 251 11.64 -10.17 -6.79
CA LEU A 251 11.17 -10.49 -8.14
C LEU A 251 9.86 -9.75 -8.38
N TYR A 252 9.74 -9.09 -9.51
CA TYR A 252 8.49 -8.46 -9.91
C TYR A 252 7.80 -9.30 -10.97
N LEU A 253 6.49 -9.50 -10.86
CA LEU A 253 5.68 -10.17 -11.89
C LEU A 253 4.64 -9.19 -12.46
N PRO A 254 4.49 -9.10 -13.80
CA PRO A 254 3.51 -8.21 -14.40
C PRO A 254 2.10 -8.77 -14.24
N LEU A 255 1.13 -7.88 -14.07
CA LEU A 255 -0.31 -8.19 -14.13
C LEU A 255 -0.87 -8.13 -15.56
N TYR A 256 0.01 -8.04 -16.56
CA TYR A 256 -0.28 -7.92 -17.99
C TYR A 256 0.64 -8.80 -18.84
N SER A 257 0.34 -8.95 -20.14
CA SER A 257 1.23 -9.62 -21.09
C SER A 257 2.44 -8.73 -21.37
N TYR A 258 3.62 -9.11 -20.89
CA TYR A 258 4.86 -8.36 -21.14
C TYR A 258 5.20 -8.25 -22.64
N ARG A 259 4.88 -9.27 -23.44
CA ARG A 259 5.11 -9.25 -24.89
C ARG A 259 4.22 -8.23 -25.59
N ASP A 260 2.94 -8.21 -25.24
CA ASP A 260 1.93 -7.44 -25.96
C ASP A 260 1.65 -6.08 -25.29
N LYS A 261 2.25 -5.83 -24.12
CA LYS A 261 2.06 -4.66 -23.23
C LYS A 261 0.59 -4.37 -22.94
N LYS A 262 -0.22 -5.42 -22.82
CA LYS A 262 -1.69 -5.36 -22.66
C LYS A 262 -2.19 -6.42 -21.70
N VAL A 263 -3.28 -6.12 -21.00
CA VAL A 263 -4.06 -7.14 -20.29
C VAL A 263 -4.93 -7.88 -21.30
N GLY A 264 -4.75 -9.20 -21.40
CA GLY A 264 -5.53 -10.03 -22.32
C GLY A 264 -6.99 -10.13 -21.88
N LYS A 265 -7.95 -10.10 -22.83
CA LYS A 265 -9.38 -10.19 -22.51
C LYS A 265 -9.82 -11.53 -21.92
N ARG A 266 -9.02 -12.59 -22.12
CA ARG A 266 -9.36 -14.00 -21.87
C ARG A 266 -8.20 -14.82 -21.28
N SER A 267 -7.18 -14.15 -20.74
CA SER A 267 -5.94 -14.77 -20.22
C SER A 267 -5.39 -13.98 -19.03
N GLY A 268 -4.41 -14.56 -18.32
CA GLY A 268 -3.86 -13.97 -17.09
C GLY A 268 -4.96 -13.71 -16.06
N LEU A 269 -5.10 -12.45 -15.65
CA LEU A 269 -6.15 -12.01 -14.71
C LEU A 269 -7.58 -12.17 -15.23
N ASN A 270 -7.77 -12.22 -16.55
CA ASN A 270 -9.09 -12.39 -17.16
C ASN A 270 -9.32 -13.82 -17.69
N ALA A 271 -8.61 -14.84 -17.17
CA ALA A 271 -8.76 -16.23 -17.63
C ALA A 271 -10.19 -16.78 -17.42
N TRP A 272 -10.90 -16.33 -16.38
CA TRP A 272 -12.31 -16.59 -16.13
C TRP A 272 -13.23 -16.10 -17.25
N ASN A 273 -12.79 -15.11 -18.03
CA ASN A 273 -13.50 -14.62 -19.21
C ASN A 273 -13.08 -15.40 -20.47
N GLY A 274 -12.46 -16.58 -20.35
CA GLY A 274 -12.09 -17.44 -21.46
C GLY A 274 -13.22 -18.34 -21.96
N ASN A 275 -13.01 -18.96 -23.13
CA ASN A 275 -13.91 -20.00 -23.63
C ASN A 275 -13.86 -21.25 -22.74
N PRO A 276 -14.90 -22.10 -22.75
CA PRO A 276 -14.92 -23.39 -22.05
C PRO A 276 -13.64 -24.20 -22.26
N LYS A 277 -13.21 -24.93 -21.22
CA LYS A 277 -11.96 -25.73 -21.26
C LYS A 277 -12.01 -26.85 -22.29
N SER A 278 -13.20 -27.39 -22.53
CA SER A 278 -13.43 -28.47 -23.49
C SER A 278 -14.14 -27.94 -24.73
N LYS A 279 -13.65 -28.33 -25.91
CA LYS A 279 -14.26 -27.98 -27.19
C LYS A 279 -15.70 -28.50 -27.24
N GLY A 280 -16.65 -27.65 -27.61
CA GLY A 280 -18.08 -28.00 -27.68
C GLY A 280 -18.83 -27.95 -26.34
N SER A 281 -18.16 -27.67 -25.23
CA SER A 281 -18.82 -27.47 -23.94
C SER A 281 -19.46 -26.08 -23.86
N THR A 282 -20.57 -25.97 -23.13
CA THR A 282 -21.23 -24.70 -22.75
C THR A 282 -20.93 -24.33 -21.29
N THR A 283 -20.05 -25.08 -20.62
CA THR A 283 -19.66 -24.83 -19.23
C THR A 283 -18.67 -23.68 -19.17
N ILE A 284 -19.11 -22.57 -18.59
CA ILE A 284 -18.26 -21.41 -18.34
C ILE A 284 -17.11 -21.73 -17.38
N ARG A 285 -16.03 -20.96 -17.51
CA ARG A 285 -14.88 -21.00 -16.61
C ARG A 285 -15.33 -20.70 -15.17
N PRO A 286 -14.67 -21.29 -14.16
CA PRO A 286 -14.92 -20.93 -12.77
C PRO A 286 -14.76 -19.43 -12.53
N GLU A 287 -15.59 -18.90 -11.63
CA GLU A 287 -15.51 -17.51 -11.22
C GLU A 287 -14.14 -17.19 -10.62
N GLY A 288 -13.53 -16.11 -11.10
CA GLY A 288 -12.23 -15.64 -10.64
C GLY A 288 -11.07 -16.59 -10.97
N GLU A 289 -11.22 -17.53 -11.90
CA GLU A 289 -10.09 -18.24 -12.49
C GLU A 289 -9.10 -17.23 -13.09
N ALA A 290 -7.89 -17.15 -12.53
CA ALA A 290 -6.84 -16.26 -12.98
C ALA A 290 -5.46 -16.80 -12.56
N TYR A 291 -4.42 -16.25 -13.18
CA TYR A 291 -3.03 -16.49 -12.83
C TYR A 291 -2.21 -15.24 -13.16
N ILE A 292 -1.08 -15.06 -12.48
CA ILE A 292 -0.13 -14.00 -12.81
C ILE A 292 0.80 -14.52 -13.91
N PRO A 293 0.85 -13.89 -15.10
CA PRO A 293 1.73 -14.34 -16.17
C PRO A 293 3.20 -14.10 -15.80
N ILE A 294 4.06 -15.05 -16.17
CA ILE A 294 5.49 -14.94 -15.96
C ILE A 294 6.21 -14.95 -17.31
N PRO A 295 6.84 -13.83 -17.72
CA PRO A 295 7.53 -13.77 -19.00
C PRO A 295 8.76 -14.67 -19.04
N LYS A 296 9.02 -15.32 -20.17
CA LYS A 296 10.27 -16.07 -20.39
C LYS A 296 11.53 -15.19 -20.19
N ALA A 297 11.42 -13.90 -20.55
CA ALA A 297 12.49 -12.92 -20.32
C ALA A 297 12.84 -12.76 -18.84
N LEU A 298 11.85 -12.90 -17.93
CA LEU A 298 12.10 -12.86 -16.50
C LEU A 298 12.97 -14.04 -16.05
N TRP A 299 12.65 -15.25 -16.51
CA TRP A 299 13.46 -16.44 -16.24
C TRP A 299 14.84 -16.38 -16.89
N ALA A 300 15.01 -15.65 -17.99
CA ALA A 300 16.35 -15.38 -18.52
C ALA A 300 17.16 -14.46 -17.59
N LYS A 301 16.51 -13.44 -16.99
CA LYS A 301 17.14 -12.47 -16.09
C LYS A 301 17.41 -13.05 -14.69
N ARG A 302 16.46 -13.80 -14.12
CA ARG A 302 16.50 -14.35 -12.75
C ARG A 302 16.17 -15.85 -12.74
N PRO A 303 17.00 -16.72 -13.35
CA PRO A 303 16.71 -18.14 -13.51
C PRO A 303 16.66 -18.94 -12.20
N PHE A 304 17.39 -18.51 -11.18
CA PHE A 304 17.59 -19.26 -9.92
C PHE A 304 16.97 -18.56 -8.70
N TRP A 305 16.16 -17.53 -8.92
CA TRP A 305 15.57 -16.75 -7.82
C TRP A 305 14.60 -17.59 -6.97
N VAL A 306 13.82 -18.47 -7.61
CA VAL A 306 12.83 -19.31 -6.92
C VAL A 306 13.48 -20.39 -6.05
N ASP A 307 14.59 -20.96 -6.50
CA ASP A 307 15.40 -21.94 -5.78
C ASP A 307 16.77 -21.99 -6.45
N PRO A 308 17.89 -21.82 -5.70
CA PRO A 308 19.23 -21.85 -6.27
C PRO A 308 19.58 -23.17 -6.98
N ASN A 309 18.87 -24.26 -6.67
CA ASN A 309 19.09 -25.59 -7.25
C ASN A 309 18.12 -25.94 -8.40
N VAL A 310 17.29 -24.99 -8.83
CA VAL A 310 16.32 -25.17 -9.92
C VAL A 310 16.44 -24.04 -10.94
N ASP A 311 16.93 -24.37 -12.14
CA ASP A 311 16.91 -23.43 -13.26
C ASP A 311 15.48 -23.31 -13.83
N MET A 312 14.82 -22.19 -13.55
CA MET A 312 13.45 -21.91 -14.01
C MET A 312 13.34 -21.81 -15.55
N ARG A 313 14.45 -21.71 -16.28
CA ARG A 313 14.45 -21.77 -17.76
C ARG A 313 14.28 -23.20 -18.27
N ASN A 314 14.64 -24.22 -17.47
CA ASN A 314 14.70 -25.62 -17.89
C ASN A 314 13.58 -26.49 -17.32
N TYR A 315 12.33 -26.11 -17.62
CA TYR A 315 11.13 -26.85 -17.23
C TYR A 315 11.17 -28.35 -17.57
N LYS A 316 11.68 -28.73 -18.75
CA LYS A 316 11.73 -30.13 -19.18
C LYS A 316 12.68 -30.96 -18.32
N GLU A 317 13.83 -30.41 -17.96
CA GLU A 317 14.76 -31.07 -17.05
C GLU A 317 14.16 -31.23 -15.66
N TYR A 318 13.56 -30.18 -15.10
CA TYR A 318 12.87 -30.26 -13.80
C TYR A 318 11.82 -31.37 -13.81
N LYS A 319 10.98 -31.41 -14.83
CA LYS A 319 9.94 -32.44 -14.98
C LYS A 319 10.51 -33.85 -15.09
N ARG A 320 11.59 -34.03 -15.86
CA ARG A 320 12.28 -35.32 -15.99
C ARG A 320 12.89 -35.78 -14.66
N ARG A 321 13.50 -34.86 -13.90
CA ARG A 321 14.19 -35.15 -12.63
C ARG A 321 13.22 -35.42 -11.48
N THR A 322 12.15 -34.64 -11.38
CA THR A 322 11.24 -34.65 -10.22
C THR A 322 9.91 -35.36 -10.48
N GLY A 323 9.54 -35.57 -11.75
CA GLY A 323 8.20 -36.01 -12.15
C GLY A 323 7.13 -34.91 -12.08
N LEU A 324 7.44 -33.72 -11.53
CA LEU A 324 6.48 -32.65 -11.30
C LEU A 324 6.39 -31.71 -12.53
N SER A 325 5.18 -31.20 -12.79
CA SER A 325 4.92 -30.20 -13.85
C SER A 325 4.75 -28.77 -13.31
N SER A 326 5.06 -28.56 -12.04
CA SER A 326 5.01 -27.28 -11.34
C SER A 326 5.99 -27.28 -10.17
N TYR A 327 6.41 -26.09 -9.75
CA TYR A 327 7.23 -25.90 -8.55
C TYR A 327 6.37 -25.35 -7.41
N PRO A 328 6.15 -26.12 -6.32
CA PRO A 328 5.30 -25.71 -5.21
C PRO A 328 6.02 -24.78 -4.22
N ILE A 329 5.27 -23.82 -3.70
CA ILE A 329 5.64 -22.82 -2.68
C ILE A 329 4.48 -22.61 -1.70
N ARG A 330 4.76 -21.97 -0.56
CA ARG A 330 3.77 -21.35 0.32
C ARG A 330 3.80 -19.85 0.06
N LEU A 331 2.65 -19.31 -0.34
CA LEU A 331 2.47 -17.90 -0.66
C LEU A 331 1.86 -17.18 0.53
N HIS A 332 2.61 -16.22 1.09
CA HIS A 332 2.20 -15.39 2.21
C HIS A 332 1.60 -14.09 1.67
N MET A 333 0.34 -13.83 2.00
CA MET A 333 -0.42 -12.70 1.49
C MET A 333 -0.32 -11.48 2.41
N PRO A 334 -0.60 -10.25 1.89
CA PRO A 334 -0.57 -9.02 2.68
C PRO A 334 -1.64 -8.91 3.77
N ASP A 335 -2.59 -9.84 3.82
CA ASP A 335 -3.57 -9.96 4.90
C ASP A 335 -3.15 -11.01 5.95
N GLY A 336 -1.90 -11.49 5.91
CA GLY A 336 -1.40 -12.52 6.83
C GLY A 336 -1.86 -13.95 6.53
N THR A 337 -2.72 -14.17 5.53
CA THR A 337 -3.10 -15.53 5.12
C THR A 337 -1.98 -16.22 4.35
N VAL A 338 -1.94 -17.56 4.45
CA VAL A 338 -0.93 -18.38 3.75
C VAL A 338 -1.63 -19.44 2.92
N PHE A 339 -1.26 -19.54 1.64
CA PHE A 339 -1.82 -20.50 0.71
C PHE A 339 -0.74 -21.36 0.06
N ASN A 340 -1.09 -22.61 -0.27
CA ASN A 340 -0.26 -23.37 -1.20
C ASN A 340 -0.37 -22.73 -2.58
N ALA A 341 0.77 -22.52 -3.24
CA ALA A 341 0.85 -21.96 -4.57
C ALA A 341 1.94 -22.61 -5.40
N LEU A 342 1.92 -22.34 -6.69
CA LEU A 342 2.68 -23.07 -7.68
C LEU A 342 3.19 -22.10 -8.75
N PHE A 343 4.48 -22.19 -9.07
CA PHE A 343 4.94 -21.81 -10.41
C PHE A 343 4.54 -22.93 -11.36
N ALA A 344 3.48 -22.69 -12.13
CA ALA A 344 2.74 -23.69 -12.88
C ALA A 344 2.80 -23.46 -14.39
N GLN A 345 2.12 -24.36 -15.12
CA GLN A 345 2.01 -24.41 -16.58
C GLN A 345 3.35 -24.72 -17.26
N GLU A 346 3.29 -25.14 -18.52
CA GLU A 346 4.49 -25.44 -19.30
C GLU A 346 5.41 -24.21 -19.39
N GLY A 347 6.66 -24.39 -18.96
CA GLY A 347 7.66 -23.32 -18.90
C GLY A 347 7.62 -22.46 -17.64
N PHE A 348 6.89 -22.88 -16.60
CA PHE A 348 6.70 -22.11 -15.36
C PHE A 348 6.19 -20.68 -15.63
N LYS A 349 5.26 -20.56 -16.58
CA LYS A 349 4.80 -19.27 -17.13
C LYS A 349 3.63 -18.65 -16.37
N GLY A 350 3.18 -19.26 -15.28
CA GLY A 350 2.08 -18.73 -14.48
C GLY A 350 2.28 -18.99 -13.00
N LEU A 351 2.08 -17.97 -12.17
CA LEU A 351 1.91 -18.12 -10.72
C LEU A 351 0.43 -18.23 -10.40
N GLN A 352 0.05 -19.27 -9.66
CA GLN A 352 -1.31 -19.51 -9.22
C GLN A 352 -1.33 -20.28 -7.88
N THR A 353 -2.42 -20.18 -7.12
CA THR A 353 -2.64 -20.97 -5.91
C THR A 353 -3.11 -22.39 -6.22
N ASP A 354 -3.15 -23.25 -5.20
CA ASP A 354 -3.86 -24.53 -5.22
C ASP A 354 -4.84 -24.56 -4.03
N PRO A 355 -6.16 -24.36 -4.24
CA PRO A 355 -6.87 -24.22 -5.53
C PRO A 355 -6.54 -22.97 -6.36
N GLN A 356 -6.62 -23.08 -7.70
CA GLN A 356 -6.23 -22.04 -8.67
C GLN A 356 -6.90 -20.67 -8.49
N SER A 357 -8.12 -20.62 -7.92
CA SER A 357 -8.92 -19.41 -7.90
C SER A 357 -8.59 -18.44 -6.76
N ILE A 358 -7.86 -18.84 -5.72
CA ILE A 358 -7.65 -18.00 -4.53
C ILE A 358 -6.88 -16.72 -4.87
N LEU A 359 -5.66 -16.85 -5.41
CA LEU A 359 -4.84 -15.70 -5.79
C LEU A 359 -5.55 -14.82 -6.83
N GLY A 360 -6.18 -15.46 -7.80
CA GLY A 360 -6.95 -14.79 -8.84
C GLY A 360 -8.08 -13.92 -8.29
N LYS A 361 -8.90 -14.48 -7.39
CA LYS A 361 -10.00 -13.77 -6.74
C LYS A 361 -9.50 -12.64 -5.85
N TRP A 362 -8.41 -12.84 -5.12
CA TRP A 362 -7.82 -11.80 -4.29
C TRP A 362 -7.40 -10.59 -5.14
N ILE A 363 -6.62 -10.80 -6.21
CA ILE A 363 -6.20 -9.72 -7.12
C ILE A 363 -7.41 -9.00 -7.71
N LEU A 364 -8.38 -9.76 -8.24
CA LEU A 364 -9.57 -9.19 -8.87
C LEU A 364 -10.40 -8.37 -7.88
N ASN A 365 -10.53 -8.83 -6.64
CA ASN A 365 -11.25 -8.12 -5.59
C ASN A 365 -10.57 -6.79 -5.23
N VAL A 366 -9.24 -6.79 -5.05
CA VAL A 366 -8.45 -5.58 -4.75
C VAL A 366 -8.54 -4.56 -5.89
N LEU A 367 -8.50 -5.03 -7.14
CA LEU A 367 -8.68 -4.20 -8.36
C LEU A 367 -10.13 -3.74 -8.58
N GLY A 368 -11.08 -4.12 -7.73
CA GLY A 368 -12.48 -3.71 -7.82
C GLY A 368 -13.35 -4.51 -8.80
N ILE A 369 -12.84 -5.60 -9.38
CA ILE A 369 -13.62 -6.49 -10.25
C ILE A 369 -14.50 -7.42 -9.40
N LYS A 370 -15.76 -7.03 -9.23
CA LYS A 370 -16.79 -7.82 -8.53
C LYS A 370 -17.42 -8.85 -9.48
N ASN A 371 -17.70 -10.04 -8.96
CA ASN A 371 -18.34 -11.16 -9.67
C ASN A 371 -17.70 -11.50 -11.03
N PRO A 372 -16.38 -11.81 -11.09
CA PRO A 372 -15.64 -12.11 -12.31
C PRO A 372 -16.07 -13.42 -12.96
N ARG A 373 -17.23 -13.38 -13.64
CA ARG A 373 -17.84 -14.53 -14.31
C ARG A 373 -18.58 -14.06 -15.58
N ARG A 374 -18.58 -14.90 -16.61
CA ARG A 374 -19.44 -14.70 -17.78
C ARG A 374 -20.91 -14.98 -17.45
N LYS A 375 -21.83 -14.27 -18.12
CA LYS A 375 -23.27 -14.55 -18.03
C LYS A 375 -23.62 -15.89 -18.70
N SER A 376 -23.04 -16.15 -19.87
CA SER A 376 -23.16 -17.41 -20.63
C SER A 376 -21.85 -17.70 -21.36
N TYR A 377 -21.69 -18.91 -21.91
CA TYR A 377 -20.44 -19.32 -22.55
C TYR A 377 -20.10 -18.53 -23.82
N ASP A 378 -21.11 -18.01 -24.49
CA ASP A 378 -21.06 -17.22 -25.73
C ASP A 378 -21.06 -15.71 -25.48
N GLN A 379 -21.39 -15.25 -24.28
CA GLN A 379 -21.39 -13.83 -23.92
C GLN A 379 -20.20 -13.47 -23.00
N GLU A 380 -19.19 -12.79 -23.56
CA GLU A 380 -18.06 -12.29 -22.78
C GLU A 380 -18.46 -11.13 -21.86
N SER A 381 -17.77 -11.02 -20.71
CA SER A 381 -17.92 -9.86 -19.83
C SER A 381 -17.05 -8.69 -20.33
N ASN A 382 -17.58 -7.48 -20.17
CA ASN A 382 -16.84 -6.23 -20.38
C ASN A 382 -16.26 -5.66 -19.09
N ASN A 383 -16.72 -6.14 -17.93
CA ASN A 383 -16.15 -5.78 -16.63
C ASN A 383 -14.91 -6.63 -16.37
N ILE A 384 -13.81 -6.27 -17.01
CA ILE A 384 -12.55 -7.00 -17.00
C ILE A 384 -11.40 -6.09 -16.57
N VAL A 385 -10.29 -6.68 -16.16
CA VAL A 385 -9.06 -5.92 -15.91
C VAL A 385 -8.52 -5.39 -17.22
N THR A 386 -8.17 -4.10 -17.27
CA THR A 386 -7.57 -3.41 -18.42
C THR A 386 -6.30 -2.68 -18.00
N MET A 387 -5.45 -2.29 -18.96
CA MET A 387 -4.28 -1.46 -18.65
C MET A 387 -4.69 -0.10 -18.06
N GLN A 388 -5.81 0.47 -18.52
CA GLN A 388 -6.36 1.71 -17.98
C GLN A 388 -6.75 1.55 -16.51
N LEU A 389 -7.36 0.41 -16.13
CA LEU A 389 -7.67 0.12 -14.74
C LEU A 389 -6.40 0.03 -13.89
N LEU A 390 -5.41 -0.76 -14.33
CA LEU A 390 -4.13 -0.92 -13.63
C LEU A 390 -3.41 0.43 -13.41
N GLN A 391 -3.38 1.27 -14.45
CA GLN A 391 -2.82 2.62 -14.36
C GLN A 391 -3.60 3.52 -13.39
N LYS A 392 -4.93 3.42 -13.40
CA LYS A 392 -5.81 4.25 -12.55
C LYS A 392 -5.65 3.91 -11.08
N VAL A 393 -5.64 2.63 -10.73
CA VAL A 393 -5.45 2.15 -9.35
C VAL A 393 -3.99 2.31 -8.87
N GLY A 394 -3.04 2.39 -9.80
CA GLY A 394 -1.62 2.64 -9.49
C GLY A 394 -0.77 1.38 -9.36
N PHE A 395 -1.27 0.21 -9.77
CA PHE A 395 -0.55 -1.07 -9.69
C PHE A 395 -0.64 -1.82 -11.03
N ASP A 396 0.49 -2.25 -11.57
CA ASP A 396 0.56 -3.07 -12.78
C ASP A 396 1.38 -4.36 -12.62
N SER A 397 1.89 -4.58 -11.41
CA SER A 397 2.77 -5.68 -11.08
C SER A 397 2.62 -6.05 -9.61
N VAL A 398 3.16 -7.21 -9.25
CA VAL A 398 3.34 -7.65 -7.86
C VAL A 398 4.82 -7.82 -7.56
N LYS A 399 5.21 -7.55 -6.33
CA LYS A 399 6.54 -7.82 -5.77
C LYS A 399 6.51 -9.15 -5.03
N LEU A 400 7.51 -9.97 -5.25
CA LEU A 400 7.76 -11.22 -4.52
C LEU A 400 9.10 -11.14 -3.78
N TRP A 401 9.16 -11.74 -2.59
CA TRP A 401 10.39 -11.80 -1.79
C TRP A 401 10.42 -12.99 -0.83
N HIS A 402 11.62 -13.29 -0.34
CA HIS A 402 11.85 -14.22 0.76
C HIS A 402 12.18 -13.41 2.02
N LYS A 403 11.44 -13.62 3.13
CA LYS A 403 11.82 -13.03 4.44
C LYS A 403 13.07 -13.73 5.00
N ASP A 404 13.14 -15.05 4.88
CA ASP A 404 14.32 -15.86 5.24
C ASP A 404 15.08 -16.27 3.97
N PRO A 405 16.33 -15.80 3.77
CA PRO A 405 17.11 -16.14 2.59
C PRO A 405 17.48 -17.62 2.48
N ASN A 406 17.30 -18.41 3.54
CA ASN A 406 17.55 -19.85 3.51
C ASN A 406 16.28 -20.67 3.25
N ASN A 407 15.12 -20.04 3.18
CA ASN A 407 13.83 -20.70 2.98
C ASN A 407 13.16 -20.23 1.69
N TYR A 408 13.50 -20.92 0.60
CA TYR A 408 12.96 -20.63 -0.73
C TYR A 408 11.52 -21.10 -0.95
N LYS A 409 10.96 -21.88 -0.02
CA LYS A 409 9.58 -22.37 -0.12
C LYS A 409 8.56 -21.36 0.33
N ASP A 410 8.93 -20.46 1.25
CA ASP A 410 8.08 -19.35 1.65
C ASP A 410 8.36 -18.13 0.78
N VAL A 411 7.32 -17.68 0.08
CA VAL A 411 7.35 -16.51 -0.80
C VAL A 411 6.26 -15.55 -0.34
N TRP A 412 6.63 -14.30 -0.10
CA TRP A 412 5.69 -13.23 0.16
C TRP A 412 5.34 -12.51 -1.12
N ILE A 413 4.12 -12.00 -1.20
CA ILE A 413 3.60 -11.24 -2.34
C ILE A 413 2.89 -9.99 -1.87
N ASP A 414 3.06 -8.89 -2.60
CA ASP A 414 2.15 -7.73 -2.54
C ASP A 414 2.10 -7.04 -3.90
N PHE A 415 1.15 -6.14 -4.11
CA PHE A 415 1.13 -5.22 -5.23
C PHE A 415 2.39 -4.34 -5.23
N ALA A 416 2.82 -3.94 -6.43
CA ALA A 416 3.94 -3.04 -6.62
C ALA A 416 3.48 -1.78 -7.39
N PRO A 417 4.07 -0.60 -7.11
CA PRO A 417 3.77 0.63 -7.82
C PRO A 417 3.81 0.45 -9.34
N TYR A 418 2.96 1.19 -10.05
CA TYR A 418 2.92 1.20 -11.51
C TYR A 418 4.33 1.37 -12.12
N GLY A 419 4.66 0.53 -13.09
CA GLY A 419 5.94 0.50 -13.78
C GLY A 419 7.05 -0.27 -13.07
N SER A 420 6.83 -0.84 -11.88
CA SER A 420 7.88 -1.54 -11.12
C SER A 420 8.49 -2.70 -11.91
N PHE A 421 7.66 -3.47 -12.62
CA PHE A 421 8.16 -4.57 -13.45
C PHE A 421 9.00 -4.10 -14.63
N GLU A 422 8.62 -3.03 -15.32
CA GLU A 422 9.41 -2.50 -16.44
C GLU A 422 10.76 -1.97 -15.94
N ARG A 423 10.77 -1.18 -14.85
CA ARG A 423 12.00 -0.70 -14.21
C ARG A 423 12.91 -1.86 -13.84
N PHE A 424 12.35 -2.90 -13.21
CA PHE A 424 13.10 -4.09 -12.84
C PHE A 424 13.71 -4.78 -14.06
N MET A 425 12.96 -4.94 -15.15
CA MET A 425 13.47 -5.56 -16.37
C MET A 425 14.59 -4.73 -17.02
N ASN A 426 14.52 -3.40 -16.92
CA ASN A 426 15.48 -2.45 -17.51
C ASN A 426 16.69 -2.13 -16.61
N ASP A 427 16.79 -2.73 -15.41
CA ASP A 427 17.82 -2.38 -14.41
C ASP A 427 17.75 -0.91 -13.98
N GLU A 428 16.54 -0.34 -13.97
CA GLU A 428 16.26 0.99 -13.45
C GLU A 428 15.98 0.92 -11.94
N VAL A 429 16.41 1.96 -11.21
CA VAL A 429 16.15 2.10 -9.77
C VAL A 429 14.64 2.09 -9.54
N GLN A 430 14.18 1.29 -8.58
CA GLN A 430 12.78 1.32 -8.19
C GLN A 430 12.44 2.70 -7.65
N VAL A 431 11.21 3.14 -7.87
CA VAL A 431 10.73 4.32 -7.15
C VAL A 431 10.48 3.82 -5.73
N ASP A 432 11.50 3.94 -4.89
CA ASP A 432 11.33 3.88 -3.44
C ASP A 432 10.51 5.11 -3.05
N ASP A 433 9.47 4.88 -2.23
CA ASP A 433 8.53 5.91 -1.78
C ASP A 433 9.12 6.96 -0.84
#